data_AF-A0AAW1RMQ9-F1
#
_entry.id   AF-A0AAW1RMQ9-F1
#
_cell.length_a   1.000
_cell.length_b   1.000
_cell.length_c   1.000
_cell.angle_alpha   90.00
_cell.angle_beta   90.00
_cell.angle_gamma   90.00
#
_symmetry.space_group_name_H-M   'P 1'
#
loop_
_entity.id
_entity.type
_entity.pdbx_description
1 polymer ?
#
loop_
_entity_poly.entity_id
_entity_poly.type
_entity_poly.pdbx_seq_one_letter_code
_entity_poly.pdbx_strand_id
1 'polypeptide(L)'
;MAPGTYQYKYRVNGEWATSPCEPITGDGSGCFNNQRLVAPSAAFAWQARWGGTEVFVTGDWCAWAELIPLRRDAATQDFGLACSLAPGVYCYQYLVDGTWMTSPDVPVGPDDDGHLCNKIRVEDPPAFHLFYATGWRDAVLRVQTLDADGTPQTPGWREVPMFTTPSRATPLGGAWLSAVVPATGDPARGPPQLEFTVANGDGSAEDRPALGRTYLCRAPGGFKLLSGRLRPFPRARAASTMLVSDLDGTMVGDGAEADAATQRFCNYWEDTAALAGSVLVYNTGRSLGQFTALWAEKGGALALPDVLITAVGTKIFLLDTQEKGRWAAGGSVWKEDLQWAQRLSEGWDLGRVRQVAQGVLERLGEGAAAWLDRGTEHPHRVALSVRGDCLAGAVEQLRAGFEAANVQVRIITSGTGGWRYVDCVSIRGGKLEALEYVRMLFSVPRERCVAAGDSGNDILMLEGANPAIVVGNAQPLLVDWLAGQEQDARVVLTDAAMADGILEGLARLGLY
;
A
#
# COMPACT_ATOMS: atom_id res chain seq x y z
N MET A 1 -24.52 17.09 -2.51
CA MET A 1 -24.51 16.60 -1.11
C MET A 1 -24.16 17.76 -0.21
N ALA A 2 -24.81 17.90 0.94
CA ALA A 2 -24.43 18.91 1.93
C ALA A 2 -23.02 18.61 2.49
N PRO A 3 -22.26 19.60 2.97
CA PRO A 3 -21.02 19.35 3.70
C PRO A 3 -21.25 18.35 4.84
N GLY A 4 -20.50 17.24 4.86
CA GLY A 4 -20.71 16.20 5.87
C GLY A 4 -19.98 14.90 5.55
N THR A 5 -19.95 13.97 6.49
CA THR A 5 -19.33 12.66 6.30
C THR A 5 -20.34 11.70 5.70
N TYR A 6 -19.98 11.07 4.58
CA TYR A 6 -20.82 10.15 3.82
C TYR A 6 -20.20 8.77 3.81
N GLN A 7 -21.08 7.78 3.88
CA GLN A 7 -20.75 6.39 3.66
C GLN A 7 -21.19 5.97 2.26
N TYR A 8 -20.33 5.27 1.52
CA TYR A 8 -20.64 4.81 0.16
C TYR A 8 -19.92 3.49 -0.15
N LYS A 9 -20.36 2.83 -1.22
CA LYS A 9 -19.74 1.62 -1.78
C LYS A 9 -19.72 1.74 -3.29
N TYR A 10 -18.75 1.10 -3.91
CA TYR A 10 -18.70 0.93 -5.34
C TYR A 10 -19.47 -0.34 -5.72
N ARG A 11 -20.04 -0.36 -6.92
CA ARG A 11 -20.65 -1.57 -7.47
C ARG A 11 -19.75 -2.09 -8.59
N VAL A 12 -18.97 -3.13 -8.31
CA VAL A 12 -18.00 -3.71 -9.24
C VAL A 12 -18.51 -5.09 -9.65
N ASN A 13 -18.69 -5.33 -10.94
CA ASN A 13 -19.23 -6.59 -11.48
C ASN A 13 -20.57 -7.06 -10.85
N GLY A 14 -21.39 -6.10 -10.40
CA GLY A 14 -22.69 -6.38 -9.79
C GLY A 14 -22.66 -6.54 -8.26
N GLU A 15 -21.48 -6.70 -7.67
CA GLU A 15 -21.25 -6.83 -6.23
C GLU A 15 -20.88 -5.50 -5.59
N TRP A 16 -21.25 -5.33 -4.32
CA TRP A 16 -20.95 -4.12 -3.55
C TRP A 16 -19.58 -4.24 -2.90
N ALA A 17 -18.64 -3.39 -3.28
CA ALA A 17 -17.28 -3.40 -2.77
C ALA A 17 -16.90 -2.05 -2.17
N THR A 18 -16.04 -2.10 -1.14
CA THR A 18 -15.33 -0.91 -0.67
C THR A 18 -14.07 -0.71 -1.51
N SER A 19 -13.70 0.55 -1.73
CA SER A 19 -12.37 0.88 -2.22
C SER A 19 -11.32 0.46 -1.18
N PRO A 20 -10.28 -0.28 -1.57
CA PRO A 20 -9.20 -0.70 -0.67
C PRO A 20 -8.28 0.47 -0.26
N CYS A 21 -8.33 1.60 -0.97
CA CYS A 21 -7.48 2.77 -0.74
C CYS A 21 -8.18 3.93 -0.02
N GLU A 22 -9.44 3.74 0.42
CA GLU A 22 -10.20 4.76 1.14
C GLU A 22 -10.58 4.26 2.54
N PRO A 23 -10.68 5.15 3.56
CA PRO A 23 -11.08 4.76 4.90
C PRO A 23 -12.39 3.98 4.88
N ILE A 24 -12.40 2.79 5.48
CA ILE A 24 -13.58 1.91 5.54
C ILE A 24 -14.21 2.06 6.92
N THR A 25 -15.54 2.09 6.95
CA THR A 25 -16.38 2.26 8.13
C THR A 25 -17.48 1.20 8.12
N GLY A 26 -17.74 0.55 9.25
CA GLY A 26 -18.93 -0.30 9.39
C GLY A 26 -20.22 0.54 9.36
N ASP A 27 -21.37 -0.07 9.11
CA ASP A 27 -22.69 0.56 9.26
C ASP A 27 -23.51 -0.02 10.43
N GLY A 28 -22.89 -0.85 11.27
CA GLY A 28 -23.55 -1.51 12.41
C GLY A 28 -24.42 -2.71 12.03
N SER A 29 -24.64 -2.98 10.74
CA SER A 29 -25.38 -4.16 10.27
C SER A 29 -24.47 -5.32 9.81
N GLY A 30 -23.15 -5.14 9.97
CA GLY A 30 -22.15 -6.06 9.44
C GLY A 30 -21.73 -5.74 8.00
N CYS A 31 -22.14 -4.60 7.46
CA CYS A 31 -21.71 -4.08 6.17
C CYS A 31 -20.66 -2.96 6.33
N PHE A 32 -19.68 -2.93 5.42
CA PHE A 32 -18.57 -1.98 5.43
C PHE A 32 -18.65 -1.02 4.26
N ASN A 33 -18.67 0.28 4.48
CA ASN A 33 -18.70 1.33 3.47
C ASN A 33 -17.37 2.09 3.46
N ASN A 34 -16.99 2.73 2.36
CA ASN A 34 -15.99 3.79 2.41
C ASN A 34 -16.59 5.02 3.10
N GLN A 35 -15.76 5.78 3.81
CA GLN A 35 -16.15 7.00 4.51
C GLN A 35 -15.42 8.19 3.88
N ARG A 36 -16.18 9.20 3.44
CA ARG A 36 -15.62 10.42 2.85
C ARG A 36 -16.30 11.65 3.41
N LEU A 37 -15.51 12.67 3.74
CA LEU A 37 -16.03 14.01 3.96
C LEU A 37 -16.37 14.62 2.59
N VAL A 38 -17.65 14.90 2.33
CA VAL A 38 -18.07 15.51 1.07
C VAL A 38 -18.11 17.02 1.22
N ALA A 39 -17.10 17.65 0.62
CA ALA A 39 -17.07 19.01 0.12
C ALA A 39 -16.21 18.97 -1.18
N PRO A 40 -16.32 19.93 -2.12
CA PRO A 40 -15.37 20.01 -3.22
C PRO A 40 -13.96 20.14 -2.64
N SER A 41 -13.09 19.16 -2.92
CA SER A 41 -11.70 19.13 -2.42
C SER A 41 -10.70 19.48 -3.53
N ALA A 42 -11.15 19.48 -4.78
CA ALA A 42 -10.38 19.91 -5.93
C ALA A 42 -11.22 20.78 -6.86
N ALA A 43 -10.57 21.77 -7.48
CA ALA A 43 -11.15 22.58 -8.53
C ALA A 43 -10.17 22.65 -9.70
N PHE A 44 -10.67 22.33 -10.90
CA PHE A 44 -9.93 22.44 -12.15
C PHE A 44 -10.50 23.61 -12.93
N ALA A 45 -9.63 24.51 -13.35
CA ALA A 45 -10.00 25.70 -14.10
C ALA A 45 -9.18 25.81 -15.38
N TRP A 46 -9.84 26.19 -16.47
CA TRP A 46 -9.21 26.51 -17.75
C TRP A 46 -9.74 27.85 -18.24
N GLN A 47 -8.86 28.83 -18.37
CA GLN A 47 -9.25 30.20 -18.66
C GLN A 47 -9.54 30.39 -20.15
N ALA A 48 -10.59 31.13 -20.47
CA ALA A 48 -11.03 31.41 -21.84
C ALA A 48 -9.93 32.04 -22.69
N ARG A 49 -9.01 32.78 -22.07
CA ARG A 49 -7.85 33.40 -22.74
C ARG A 49 -6.90 32.40 -23.40
N TRP A 50 -6.95 31.14 -23.01
CA TRP A 50 -6.14 30.05 -23.61
C TRP A 50 -6.83 29.39 -24.81
N GLY A 51 -8.03 29.83 -25.17
CA GLY A 51 -8.83 29.22 -26.21
C GLY A 51 -9.48 27.91 -25.78
N GLY A 52 -10.10 27.22 -26.74
CA GLY A 52 -10.87 26.00 -26.49
C GLY A 52 -12.37 26.23 -26.59
N THR A 53 -13.07 25.32 -27.26
CA THR A 53 -14.53 25.24 -27.29
C THR A 53 -15.02 24.11 -26.40
N GLU A 54 -14.33 22.97 -26.44
CA GLU A 54 -14.54 21.81 -25.59
C GLU A 54 -13.29 21.53 -24.77
N VAL A 55 -13.45 21.51 -23.44
CA VAL A 55 -12.36 21.31 -22.50
C VAL A 55 -12.70 20.14 -21.59
N PHE A 56 -11.84 19.13 -21.57
CA PHE A 56 -11.91 17.98 -20.68
C PHE A 56 -10.68 17.92 -19.78
N VAL A 57 -10.80 17.24 -18.65
CA VAL A 57 -9.67 16.92 -17.76
C VAL A 57 -9.64 15.43 -17.46
N THR A 58 -8.44 14.88 -17.32
CA THR A 58 -8.18 13.51 -16.86
C THR A 58 -6.89 13.49 -16.04
N GLY A 59 -6.66 12.42 -15.29
CA GLY A 59 -5.47 12.28 -14.47
C GLY A 59 -5.30 10.88 -13.90
N ASP A 60 -4.27 10.74 -13.08
CA ASP A 60 -3.89 9.48 -12.43
C ASP A 60 -4.98 8.92 -11.50
N TRP A 61 -5.84 9.75 -10.90
CA TRP A 61 -6.97 9.30 -10.07
C TRP A 61 -7.99 8.42 -10.81
N CYS A 62 -8.07 8.50 -12.14
CA CYS A 62 -8.89 7.63 -12.97
C CYS A 62 -8.04 6.79 -13.92
N ALA A 63 -6.75 6.61 -13.61
CA ALA A 63 -5.77 5.91 -14.44
C ALA A 63 -5.79 6.39 -15.91
N TRP A 64 -6.03 7.69 -16.12
CA TRP A 64 -6.12 8.32 -17.44
C TRP A 64 -7.22 7.74 -18.37
N ALA A 65 -8.14 6.94 -17.83
CA ALA A 65 -9.12 6.18 -18.62
C ALA A 65 -10.39 6.99 -18.95
N GLU A 66 -10.67 8.05 -18.21
CA GLU A 66 -11.89 8.85 -18.34
C GLU A 66 -11.57 10.32 -18.62
N LEU A 67 -12.26 10.92 -19.59
CA LEU A 67 -12.23 12.35 -19.90
C LEU A 67 -13.45 13.04 -19.30
N ILE A 68 -13.22 13.91 -18.31
CA ILE A 68 -14.29 14.60 -17.57
C ILE A 68 -14.50 16.00 -18.19
N PRO A 69 -15.69 16.34 -18.71
CA PRO A 69 -15.93 17.65 -19.31
C PRO A 69 -15.99 18.77 -18.26
N LEU A 70 -15.33 19.90 -18.53
CA LEU A 70 -15.46 21.12 -17.73
C LEU A 70 -16.69 21.91 -18.15
N ARG A 71 -17.33 22.58 -17.19
CA ARG A 71 -18.48 23.45 -17.44
C ARG A 71 -18.01 24.86 -17.78
N ARG A 72 -18.49 25.39 -18.89
CA ARG A 72 -18.23 26.78 -19.27
C ARG A 72 -19.13 27.74 -18.49
N ASP A 73 -18.53 28.72 -17.85
CA ASP A 73 -19.23 29.80 -17.16
C ASP A 73 -19.73 30.84 -18.16
N ALA A 74 -21.01 31.22 -18.06
CA ALA A 74 -21.63 32.08 -19.06
C ALA A 74 -21.15 33.54 -18.99
N ALA A 75 -20.67 34.01 -17.84
CA ALA A 75 -20.27 35.40 -17.65
C ALA A 75 -18.79 35.62 -18.03
N THR A 76 -17.93 34.74 -17.54
CA THR A 76 -16.47 34.81 -17.73
C THR A 76 -16.00 34.08 -18.99
N GLN A 77 -16.81 33.15 -19.50
CA GLN A 77 -16.46 32.20 -20.57
C GLN A 77 -15.37 31.18 -20.18
N ASP A 78 -14.90 31.20 -18.93
CA ASP A 78 -13.94 30.25 -18.39
C ASP A 78 -14.57 28.86 -18.20
N PHE A 79 -13.74 27.83 -18.16
CA PHE A 79 -14.16 26.45 -17.93
C PHE A 79 -13.79 26.03 -16.51
N GLY A 80 -14.71 25.39 -15.81
CA GLY A 80 -14.53 24.96 -14.42
C GLY A 80 -15.12 23.59 -14.13
N LEU A 81 -14.44 22.83 -13.27
CA LEU A 81 -14.95 21.61 -12.65
C LEU A 81 -14.59 21.64 -11.17
N ALA A 82 -15.59 21.54 -10.30
CA ALA A 82 -15.40 21.27 -8.88
C ALA A 82 -15.73 19.80 -8.62
N CYS A 83 -14.80 19.07 -8.00
CA CYS A 83 -14.99 17.66 -7.68
C CYS A 83 -14.38 17.31 -6.32
N SER A 84 -14.57 16.05 -5.90
CA SER A 84 -14.00 15.51 -4.68
C SER A 84 -12.97 14.44 -5.04
N LEU A 85 -11.70 14.76 -4.82
CA LEU A 85 -10.58 13.82 -4.82
C LEU A 85 -10.19 13.51 -3.38
N ALA A 86 -9.58 12.34 -3.15
CA ALA A 86 -9.00 12.04 -1.84
C ALA A 86 -7.82 13.00 -1.56
N PRO A 87 -7.39 13.19 -0.31
CA PRO A 87 -6.18 13.95 -0.04
C PRO A 87 -4.98 13.28 -0.70
N GLY A 88 -4.14 14.06 -1.37
CA GLY A 88 -3.04 13.52 -2.17
C GLY A 88 -2.45 14.53 -3.14
N VAL A 89 -1.45 14.09 -3.90
CA VAL A 89 -0.93 14.82 -5.06
C VAL A 89 -1.31 14.04 -6.29
N TYR A 90 -1.90 14.73 -7.26
CA TYR A 90 -2.39 14.12 -8.49
C TYR A 90 -1.76 14.78 -9.71
N CYS A 91 -1.42 13.95 -10.69
CA CYS A 91 -0.97 14.33 -12.02
C CYS A 91 -2.17 14.37 -12.98
N TYR A 92 -2.28 15.45 -13.76
CA TYR A 92 -3.41 15.63 -14.67
C TYR A 92 -3.07 16.44 -15.92
N GLN A 93 -3.90 16.28 -16.95
CA GLN A 93 -3.83 17.04 -18.20
C GLN A 93 -5.23 17.45 -18.68
N TYR A 94 -5.25 18.47 -19.52
CA TYR A 94 -6.45 18.89 -20.24
C TYR A 94 -6.43 18.34 -21.66
N LEU A 95 -7.60 17.98 -22.17
CA LEU A 95 -7.84 17.79 -23.60
C LEU A 95 -8.69 18.96 -24.09
N VAL A 96 -8.10 19.83 -24.92
CA VAL A 96 -8.71 21.06 -25.42
C VAL A 96 -8.84 20.95 -26.93
N ASP A 97 -10.08 20.90 -27.43
CA ASP A 97 -10.38 20.73 -28.85
C ASP A 97 -9.56 19.58 -29.52
N GLY A 98 -9.40 18.46 -28.80
CA GLY A 98 -8.65 17.28 -29.25
C GLY A 98 -7.14 17.33 -29.05
N THR A 99 -6.60 18.39 -28.44
CA THR A 99 -5.16 18.55 -28.17
C THR A 99 -4.86 18.44 -26.68
N TRP A 100 -3.85 17.65 -26.32
CA TRP A 100 -3.37 17.52 -24.94
C TRP A 100 -2.61 18.78 -24.52
N MET A 101 -2.99 19.35 -23.38
CA MET A 101 -2.43 20.59 -22.87
C MET A 101 -2.25 20.55 -21.35
N THR A 102 -1.29 21.33 -20.88
CA THR A 102 -1.16 21.69 -19.46
C THR A 102 -1.61 23.13 -19.26
N SER A 103 -2.24 23.39 -18.12
CA SER A 103 -2.53 24.75 -17.65
C SER A 103 -1.22 25.50 -17.40
N PRO A 104 -1.03 26.69 -17.99
CA PRO A 104 0.15 27.53 -17.75
C PRO A 104 0.27 28.07 -16.32
N ASP A 105 -0.84 28.15 -15.58
CA ASP A 105 -0.89 28.79 -14.26
C ASP A 105 -0.63 27.79 -13.10
N VAL A 106 -0.45 26.51 -13.41
CA VAL A 106 -0.27 25.44 -12.42
C VAL A 106 1.09 24.76 -12.63
N PRO A 107 1.83 24.39 -11.57
CA PRO A 107 3.09 23.68 -11.70
C PRO A 107 2.99 22.46 -12.63
N VAL A 108 3.97 22.35 -13.53
CA VAL A 108 4.14 21.21 -14.43
C VAL A 108 5.32 20.38 -13.96
N GLY A 109 5.16 19.07 -13.96
CA GLY A 109 6.24 18.13 -13.69
C GLY A 109 5.99 16.78 -14.35
N PRO A 110 6.99 15.90 -14.40
CA PRO A 110 6.80 14.56 -14.91
C PRO A 110 5.88 13.74 -13.98
N ASP A 111 5.05 12.90 -14.57
CA ASP A 111 4.40 11.76 -13.91
C ASP A 111 5.39 10.59 -13.71
N ASP A 112 4.89 9.45 -13.25
CA ASP A 112 5.68 8.25 -12.98
C ASP A 112 6.36 7.66 -14.23
N ASP A 113 5.84 7.97 -15.43
CA ASP A 113 6.32 7.51 -16.74
C ASP A 113 7.13 8.58 -17.49
N GLY A 114 7.31 9.76 -16.88
CA GLY A 114 8.08 10.88 -17.43
C GLY A 114 7.27 11.83 -18.33
N HIS A 115 5.95 11.65 -18.45
CA HIS A 115 5.10 12.58 -19.19
C HIS A 115 4.86 13.86 -18.40
N LEU A 116 4.99 15.02 -19.06
CA LEU A 116 4.76 16.30 -18.41
C LEU A 116 3.26 16.54 -18.18
N CYS A 117 2.90 16.78 -16.93
CA CYS A 117 1.52 16.97 -16.49
C CYS A 117 1.45 18.10 -15.45
N ASN A 118 0.27 18.71 -15.28
CA ASN A 118 0.04 19.58 -14.15
C ASN A 118 -0.07 18.76 -12.86
N LYS A 119 0.31 19.37 -11.72
CA LYS A 119 0.14 18.75 -10.40
C LYS A 119 -0.80 19.55 -9.52
N ILE A 120 -1.77 18.87 -8.92
CA ILE A 120 -2.66 19.44 -7.90
C ILE A 120 -2.46 18.71 -6.57
N ARG A 121 -2.32 19.47 -5.48
CA ARG A 121 -2.32 18.94 -4.12
C ARG A 121 -3.70 19.17 -3.51
N VAL A 122 -4.35 18.09 -3.14
CA VAL A 122 -5.62 18.10 -2.43
C VAL A 122 -5.31 17.92 -0.95
N GLU A 123 -5.57 18.96 -0.17
CA GLU A 123 -5.33 18.94 1.28
C GLU A 123 -6.41 18.16 2.01
N ASP A 124 -6.01 17.48 3.08
CA ASP A 124 -6.93 16.86 4.01
C ASP A 124 -7.66 17.95 4.81
N PRO A 125 -9.00 18.06 4.69
CA PRO A 125 -9.76 19.06 5.42
C PRO A 125 -9.50 18.93 6.93
N PRO A 126 -9.43 20.05 7.69
CA PRO A 126 -9.18 19.97 9.12
C PRO A 126 -10.19 19.08 9.81
N ALA A 127 -9.71 18.03 10.50
CA ALA A 127 -10.54 17.09 11.23
C ALA A 127 -9.81 16.50 12.44
N PHE A 128 -10.58 15.94 13.36
CA PHE A 128 -10.10 15.14 14.48
C PHE A 128 -10.27 13.66 14.14
N HIS A 129 -9.17 12.94 13.99
CA HIS A 129 -9.15 11.50 13.73
C HIS A 129 -8.90 10.79 15.05
N LEU A 130 -9.92 10.11 15.57
CA LEU A 130 -9.87 9.45 16.86
C LEU A 130 -9.77 7.95 16.65
N PHE A 131 -8.81 7.32 17.31
CA PHE A 131 -8.63 5.87 17.39
C PHE A 131 -8.80 5.44 18.84
N TYR A 132 -9.70 4.49 19.10
CA TYR A 132 -10.06 4.06 20.45
C TYR A 132 -9.86 2.56 20.59
N ALA A 133 -9.06 2.18 21.58
CA ALA A 133 -8.84 0.81 21.97
C ALA A 133 -9.75 0.46 23.15
N THR A 134 -10.62 -0.52 22.95
CA THR A 134 -11.62 -0.94 23.94
C THR A 134 -11.99 -2.40 23.76
N GLY A 135 -12.56 -3.02 24.80
CA GLY A 135 -13.22 -4.31 24.71
C GLY A 135 -14.65 -4.23 24.17
N TRP A 136 -15.18 -3.02 23.93
CA TRP A 136 -16.53 -2.85 23.40
C TRP A 136 -16.59 -3.16 21.91
N ARG A 137 -17.62 -3.89 21.51
CA ARG A 137 -17.92 -4.15 20.10
C ARG A 137 -18.33 -2.88 19.37
N ASP A 138 -19.17 -2.08 20.03
CA ASP A 138 -19.73 -0.84 19.52
C ASP A 138 -19.44 0.28 20.51
N ALA A 139 -18.95 1.41 20.00
CA ALA A 139 -18.67 2.60 20.79
C ALA A 139 -19.20 3.85 20.07
N VAL A 140 -19.64 4.82 20.87
CA VAL A 140 -20.20 6.09 20.39
C VAL A 140 -19.44 7.23 21.06
N LEU A 141 -18.87 8.11 20.26
CA LEU A 141 -18.30 9.36 20.75
C LEU A 141 -19.44 10.34 21.02
N ARG A 142 -19.45 10.93 22.21
CA ARG A 142 -20.25 12.12 22.50
C ARG A 142 -19.33 13.30 22.41
N VAL A 143 -19.57 14.20 21.45
CA VAL A 143 -18.65 15.28 21.09
C VAL A 143 -19.29 16.65 21.15
N GLN A 144 -18.48 17.65 21.48
CA GLN A 144 -18.80 19.07 21.32
C GLN A 144 -17.61 19.77 20.66
N THR A 145 -17.83 20.42 19.52
CA THR A 145 -16.80 21.25 18.87
C THR A 145 -16.81 22.64 19.49
N LEU A 146 -15.62 23.14 19.79
CA LEU A 146 -15.41 24.43 20.43
C LEU A 146 -14.59 25.32 19.50
N ASP A 147 -14.86 26.63 19.53
CA ASP A 147 -13.94 27.63 19.01
C ASP A 147 -12.63 27.62 19.80
N ALA A 148 -11.60 28.31 19.29
CA ALA A 148 -10.29 28.33 19.93
C ALA A 148 -10.30 28.90 21.36
N ASP A 149 -11.28 29.76 21.67
CA ASP A 149 -11.51 30.34 23.01
C ASP A 149 -12.27 29.40 23.96
N GLY A 150 -12.69 28.22 23.49
CA GLY A 150 -13.45 27.24 24.25
C GLY A 150 -14.97 27.40 24.16
N THR A 151 -15.49 28.35 23.37
CA THR A 151 -16.92 28.55 23.20
C THR A 151 -17.52 27.44 22.33
N PRO A 152 -18.61 26.76 22.76
CA PRO A 152 -19.27 25.76 21.92
C PRO A 152 -19.81 26.33 20.61
N GLN A 153 -19.54 25.64 19.50
CA GLN A 153 -20.01 26.06 18.17
C GLN A 153 -21.48 25.71 17.94
N THR A 154 -21.97 24.66 18.59
CA THR A 154 -23.36 24.21 18.50
C THR A 154 -23.98 24.04 19.89
N PRO A 155 -25.29 24.28 20.04
CA PRO A 155 -26.00 23.93 21.26
C PRO A 155 -25.99 22.41 21.47
N GLY A 156 -25.37 21.98 22.57
CA GLY A 156 -25.40 20.58 23.01
C GLY A 156 -24.32 19.67 22.39
N TRP A 157 -24.41 18.41 22.80
CA TRP A 157 -23.49 17.34 22.43
C TRP A 157 -24.06 16.53 21.28
N ARG A 158 -23.20 16.13 20.34
CA ARG A 158 -23.56 15.26 19.22
C ARG A 158 -22.99 13.86 19.43
N GLU A 159 -23.74 12.84 19.02
CA GLU A 159 -23.23 11.47 18.97
C GLU A 159 -22.62 11.16 17.61
N VAL A 160 -21.44 10.55 17.62
CA VAL A 160 -20.71 10.12 16.42
C VAL A 160 -20.35 8.64 16.62
N PRO A 161 -20.91 7.71 15.83
CA PRO A 161 -20.55 6.30 15.93
C PRO A 161 -19.07 6.08 15.60
N MET A 162 -18.46 5.11 16.28
CA MET A 162 -17.12 4.63 15.96
C MET A 162 -17.19 3.31 15.19
N PHE A 163 -16.17 3.06 14.39
CA PHE A 163 -16.15 1.97 13.42
C PHE A 163 -14.84 1.19 13.47
N THR A 164 -14.89 -0.11 13.18
CA THR A 164 -13.69 -0.93 13.18
C THR A 164 -12.66 -0.44 12.16
N THR A 165 -11.40 -0.55 12.53
CA THR A 165 -10.27 -0.12 11.71
C THR A 165 -9.71 -1.29 10.89
N PRO A 166 -8.79 -1.05 9.94
CA PRO A 166 -8.07 -2.14 9.26
C PRO A 166 -7.11 -2.92 10.16
N SER A 167 -6.80 -2.44 11.37
CA SER A 167 -5.91 -3.13 12.31
C SER A 167 -6.51 -4.44 12.82
N ARG A 168 -5.66 -5.45 12.96
CA ARG A 168 -5.98 -6.72 13.64
C ARG A 168 -5.49 -6.78 15.07
N ALA A 169 -4.83 -5.73 15.57
CA ALA A 169 -4.45 -5.66 16.97
C ALA A 169 -5.70 -5.64 17.85
N THR A 170 -5.62 -6.34 18.98
CA THR A 170 -6.70 -6.43 19.96
C THR A 170 -6.29 -5.84 21.32
N PRO A 171 -5.90 -4.55 21.38
CA PRO A 171 -5.54 -3.93 22.65
C PRO A 171 -6.71 -4.02 23.62
N LEU A 172 -6.45 -4.48 24.85
CA LEU A 172 -7.48 -4.72 25.87
C LEU A 172 -8.53 -5.80 25.51
N GLY A 173 -8.24 -6.65 24.53
CA GLY A 173 -9.10 -7.78 24.15
C GLY A 173 -10.20 -7.45 23.13
N GLY A 174 -10.19 -6.25 22.54
CA GLY A 174 -11.11 -5.85 21.47
C GLY A 174 -10.43 -5.06 20.36
N ALA A 175 -11.13 -4.90 19.23
CA ALA A 175 -10.57 -4.26 18.04
C ALA A 175 -10.39 -2.73 18.23
N TRP A 176 -9.43 -2.16 17.51
CA TRP A 176 -9.36 -0.71 17.36
C TRP A 176 -10.60 -0.18 16.63
N LEU A 177 -11.24 0.82 17.22
CA LEU A 177 -12.33 1.59 16.62
C LEU A 177 -11.82 2.98 16.22
N SER A 178 -12.47 3.61 15.24
CA SER A 178 -12.14 4.95 14.80
C SER A 178 -13.36 5.79 14.46
N ALA A 179 -13.18 7.11 14.55
CA ALA A 179 -14.16 8.07 14.08
C ALA A 179 -13.45 9.36 13.63
N VAL A 180 -14.03 10.04 12.66
CA VAL A 180 -13.56 11.33 12.17
C VAL A 180 -14.59 12.40 12.49
N VAL A 181 -14.18 13.43 13.21
CA VAL A 181 -15.00 14.60 13.50
C VAL A 181 -14.49 15.78 12.70
N PRO A 182 -15.26 16.32 11.74
CA PRO A 182 -14.84 17.50 10.98
C PRO A 182 -14.61 18.68 11.91
N ALA A 183 -13.51 19.39 11.69
CA ALA A 183 -13.22 20.62 12.41
C ALA A 183 -13.83 21.80 11.64
N THR A 184 -15.04 22.18 12.04
CA THR A 184 -15.69 23.41 11.56
C THR A 184 -15.21 24.59 12.40
N GLY A 185 -15.05 25.77 11.82
CA GLY A 185 -14.64 26.97 12.56
C GLY A 185 -14.10 28.05 11.64
N ASP A 186 -14.12 29.30 12.10
CA ASP A 186 -13.48 30.41 11.40
C ASP A 186 -11.95 30.34 11.60
N PRO A 187 -11.15 30.13 10.54
CA PRO A 187 -9.69 30.06 10.65
C PRO A 187 -9.08 31.32 11.30
N ALA A 188 -9.74 32.48 11.19
CA ALA A 188 -9.27 33.72 11.77
C ALA A 188 -9.35 33.74 13.31
N ARG A 189 -10.15 32.85 13.92
CA ARG A 189 -10.31 32.74 15.37
C ARG A 189 -9.34 31.76 16.02
N GLY A 190 -8.47 31.11 15.25
CA GLY A 190 -7.56 30.06 15.71
C GLY A 190 -8.14 28.65 15.52
N PRO A 191 -7.37 27.59 15.85
CA PRO A 191 -7.78 26.22 15.61
C PRO A 191 -8.95 25.84 16.53
N PRO A 192 -10.02 25.22 15.99
CA PRO A 192 -11.11 24.72 16.82
C PRO A 192 -10.61 23.57 17.71
N GLN A 193 -11.32 23.34 18.81
CA GLN A 193 -11.05 22.26 19.76
C GLN A 193 -12.18 21.22 19.74
N LEU A 194 -11.90 20.02 20.25
CA LEU A 194 -12.88 18.95 20.39
C LEU A 194 -12.91 18.48 21.84
N GLU A 195 -14.07 18.60 22.47
CA GLU A 195 -14.35 17.99 23.77
C GLU A 195 -15.18 16.71 23.56
N PHE A 196 -14.83 15.60 24.23
CA PHE A 196 -15.56 14.35 24.06
C PHE A 196 -15.57 13.40 25.27
N THR A 197 -16.53 12.47 25.30
CA THR A 197 -16.51 11.21 26.06
C THR A 197 -16.84 10.04 25.13
N VAL A 198 -16.62 8.80 25.59
CA VAL A 198 -16.99 7.62 24.80
C VAL A 198 -17.97 6.76 25.58
N ALA A 199 -19.11 6.43 24.99
CA ALA A 199 -20.06 5.47 25.55
C ALA A 199 -20.00 4.14 24.80
N ASN A 200 -20.37 3.05 25.45
CA ASN A 200 -20.63 1.80 24.74
C ASN A 200 -21.96 1.89 23.96
N GLY A 201 -22.18 0.98 23.01
CA GLY A 201 -23.32 1.02 22.10
C GLY A 201 -24.71 1.07 22.76
N ASP A 202 -24.88 0.53 23.97
CA ASP A 202 -26.14 0.58 24.72
C ASP A 202 -26.23 1.74 25.73
N GLY A 203 -25.16 2.53 25.86
CA GLY A 203 -25.08 3.68 26.77
C GLY A 203 -25.01 3.33 28.25
N SER A 204 -24.85 2.06 28.62
CA SER A 204 -24.76 1.62 30.02
C SER A 204 -23.40 1.91 30.67
N ALA A 205 -22.36 2.12 29.88
CA ALA A 205 -21.01 2.43 30.32
C ALA A 205 -20.40 3.61 29.56
N GLU A 206 -19.53 4.35 30.23
CA GLU A 206 -18.85 5.52 29.67
C GLU A 206 -17.38 5.53 30.07
N ASP A 207 -16.49 5.76 29.09
CA ASP A 207 -15.07 6.02 29.28
C ASP A 207 -14.85 7.54 29.39
N ARG A 208 -14.19 7.92 30.47
CA ARG A 208 -13.81 9.29 30.84
C ARG A 208 -12.34 9.32 31.28
N PRO A 209 -11.65 10.47 31.13
CA PRO A 209 -10.28 10.58 31.60
C PRO A 209 -10.20 10.36 33.11
N ALA A 210 -9.06 9.84 33.58
CA ALA A 210 -8.82 9.62 35.00
C ALA A 210 -8.87 10.92 35.84
N LEU A 211 -8.57 12.06 35.21
CA LEU A 211 -8.65 13.39 35.78
C LEU A 211 -9.46 14.29 34.84
N GLY A 212 -10.52 14.90 35.35
CA GLY A 212 -11.42 15.76 34.58
C GLY A 212 -12.75 15.08 34.23
N ARG A 213 -13.58 15.77 33.44
CA ARG A 213 -14.91 15.26 33.04
C ARG A 213 -14.93 14.69 31.63
N THR A 214 -14.02 15.13 30.77
CA THR A 214 -14.06 15.01 29.31
C THR A 214 -12.64 14.98 28.75
N TYR A 215 -12.46 14.27 27.63
CA TYR A 215 -11.26 14.36 26.83
C TYR A 215 -11.26 15.66 26.02
N LEU A 216 -10.08 16.23 25.79
CA LEU A 216 -9.91 17.48 25.04
C LEU A 216 -8.80 17.35 24.00
N CYS A 217 -9.13 17.52 22.72
CA CYS A 217 -8.19 17.75 21.64
C CYS A 217 -8.11 19.26 21.38
N ARG A 218 -6.92 19.86 21.54
CA ARG A 218 -6.73 21.32 21.42
C ARG A 218 -6.65 21.84 19.99
N ALA A 219 -6.51 20.96 19.01
CA ALA A 219 -6.45 21.30 17.60
C ALA A 219 -6.81 20.07 16.74
N PRO A 220 -7.24 20.26 15.48
CA PRO A 220 -7.44 19.18 14.52
C PRO A 220 -6.17 18.36 14.34
N GLY A 221 -6.29 17.04 14.22
CA GLY A 221 -5.18 16.11 14.25
C GLY A 221 -5.61 14.67 14.49
N GLY A 222 -4.64 13.76 14.50
CA GLY A 222 -4.86 12.38 14.90
C GLY A 222 -4.61 12.14 16.38
N PHE A 223 -5.40 11.27 16.99
CA PHE A 223 -5.30 10.93 18.40
C PHE A 223 -5.64 9.46 18.66
N LYS A 224 -4.92 8.85 19.61
CA LYS A 224 -5.23 7.53 20.17
C LYS A 224 -5.73 7.66 21.60
N LEU A 225 -6.82 6.98 21.91
CA LEU A 225 -7.35 6.81 23.25
C LEU A 225 -7.19 5.35 23.65
N LEU A 226 -6.40 5.12 24.71
CA LEU A 226 -6.16 3.80 25.28
C LEU A 226 -6.09 3.91 26.80
N SER A 227 -6.89 3.12 27.50
CA SER A 227 -6.92 3.04 28.97
C SER A 227 -7.03 4.42 29.64
N GLY A 228 -7.98 5.23 29.20
CA GLY A 228 -8.22 6.56 29.75
C GLY A 228 -7.18 7.62 29.39
N ARG A 229 -6.23 7.32 28.47
CA ARG A 229 -5.14 8.22 28.08
C ARG A 229 -5.26 8.59 26.61
N LEU A 230 -5.53 9.86 26.35
CA LEU A 230 -5.49 10.46 25.02
C LEU A 230 -4.06 10.88 24.65
N ARG A 231 -3.59 10.47 23.48
CA ARG A 231 -2.25 10.81 22.98
C ARG A 231 -2.31 11.27 21.52
N PRO A 232 -1.49 12.24 21.09
CA PRO A 232 -1.34 12.57 19.68
C PRO A 232 -0.93 11.34 18.86
N PHE A 233 -1.48 11.24 17.66
CA PHE A 233 -1.18 10.20 16.68
C PHE A 233 -1.04 10.84 15.28
N PRO A 234 0.10 11.48 14.98
CA PRO A 234 0.28 12.24 13.73
C PRO A 234 0.06 11.42 12.46
N ARG A 235 0.37 10.12 12.50
CA ARG A 235 0.19 9.14 11.43
C ARG A 235 -1.24 9.03 10.90
N ALA A 236 -2.26 9.36 11.70
CA ALA A 236 -3.65 9.35 11.25
C ALA A 236 -3.91 10.23 10.01
N ARG A 237 -3.08 11.26 9.81
CA ARG A 237 -3.20 12.23 8.71
C ARG A 237 -2.09 12.08 7.67
N ALA A 238 -1.17 11.13 7.89
CA ALA A 238 -0.18 10.81 6.88
C ALA A 238 -0.83 9.97 5.79
N ALA A 239 -0.39 10.14 4.54
CA ALA A 239 -0.81 9.25 3.47
C ALA A 239 -0.42 7.79 3.78
N SER A 240 -1.11 6.82 3.19
CA SER A 240 -0.77 5.41 3.37
C SER A 240 0.64 5.12 2.83
N THR A 241 1.33 4.19 3.47
CA THR A 241 2.60 3.65 2.98
C THR A 241 2.37 2.23 2.50
N MET A 242 3.04 1.81 1.44
CA MET A 242 3.09 0.40 1.04
C MET A 242 4.48 -0.14 1.35
N LEU A 243 4.57 -1.14 2.22
CA LEU A 243 5.82 -1.87 2.44
C LEU A 243 5.78 -3.16 1.65
N VAL A 244 6.81 -3.39 0.84
CA VAL A 244 7.01 -4.61 0.06
C VAL A 244 8.30 -5.27 0.52
N SER A 245 8.17 -6.30 1.33
CA SER A 245 9.31 -6.95 1.97
C SER A 245 9.54 -8.35 1.41
N ASP A 246 10.80 -8.74 1.23
CA ASP A 246 11.12 -10.17 1.25
C ASP A 246 10.78 -10.77 2.62
N LEU A 247 10.71 -12.10 2.69
CA LEU A 247 10.43 -12.83 3.93
C LEU A 247 11.70 -13.34 4.58
N ASP A 248 12.43 -14.22 3.91
CA ASP A 248 13.43 -15.08 4.53
C ASP A 248 14.76 -14.36 4.67
N GLY A 249 15.18 -14.04 5.90
CA GLY A 249 16.36 -13.20 6.13
C GLY A 249 16.03 -11.70 6.16
N THR A 250 14.79 -11.31 5.81
CA THR A 250 14.34 -9.92 5.83
C THR A 250 13.23 -9.68 6.86
N MET A 251 12.02 -10.23 6.68
CA MET A 251 10.94 -10.08 7.67
C MET A 251 11.03 -11.13 8.79
N VAL A 252 11.49 -12.34 8.45
CA VAL A 252 11.61 -13.47 9.37
C VAL A 252 13.02 -14.03 9.36
N GLY A 253 13.39 -14.68 10.46
CA GLY A 253 14.61 -15.47 10.55
C GLY A 253 14.43 -16.63 11.52
N ASP A 254 15.55 -17.26 11.87
CA ASP A 254 15.59 -18.41 12.75
C ASP A 254 15.85 -18.01 14.21
N GLY A 255 15.12 -18.62 15.13
CA GLY A 255 15.33 -18.47 16.57
C GLY A 255 14.54 -17.33 17.22
N ALA A 256 14.56 -17.34 18.56
CA ALA A 256 13.68 -16.50 19.38
C ALA A 256 13.93 -14.99 19.22
N GLU A 257 15.15 -14.57 18.90
CA GLU A 257 15.46 -13.16 18.68
C GLU A 257 14.85 -12.64 17.38
N ALA A 258 14.91 -13.43 16.30
CA ALA A 258 14.28 -13.11 15.03
C ALA A 258 12.75 -13.08 15.16
N ASP A 259 12.17 -14.03 15.91
CA ASP A 259 10.73 -14.03 16.21
C ASP A 259 10.31 -12.79 17.02
N ALA A 260 11.13 -12.36 17.98
CA ALA A 260 10.89 -11.14 18.75
C ALA A 260 10.96 -9.87 17.87
N ALA A 261 11.89 -9.80 16.92
CA ALA A 261 11.95 -8.72 15.94
C ALA A 261 10.72 -8.71 15.02
N THR A 262 10.32 -9.89 14.52
CA THR A 262 9.12 -10.06 13.70
C THR A 262 7.87 -9.59 14.46
N GLN A 263 7.74 -9.96 15.74
CA GLN A 263 6.64 -9.53 16.60
C GLN A 263 6.67 -8.01 16.85
N ARG A 264 7.84 -7.39 17.06
CA ARG A 264 7.95 -5.93 17.20
C ARG A 264 7.46 -5.22 15.93
N PHE A 265 7.85 -5.73 14.77
CA PHE A 265 7.32 -5.22 13.50
C PHE A 265 5.81 -5.39 13.41
N CYS A 266 5.28 -6.58 13.73
CA CYS A 266 3.84 -6.85 13.72
C CYS A 266 3.06 -5.89 14.63
N ASN A 267 3.55 -5.67 15.85
CA ASN A 267 2.95 -4.74 16.80
C ASN A 267 2.96 -3.30 16.25
N TYR A 268 4.11 -2.83 15.75
CA TYR A 268 4.18 -1.51 15.10
C TYR A 268 3.20 -1.41 13.93
N TRP A 269 3.17 -2.42 13.07
CA TRP A 269 2.38 -2.42 11.85
C TRP A 269 0.88 -2.34 12.19
N GLU A 270 0.38 -3.23 13.04
CA GLU A 270 -1.03 -3.29 13.38
C GLU A 270 -1.47 -2.12 14.27
N ASP A 271 -0.62 -1.66 15.19
CA ASP A 271 -0.98 -0.53 16.04
C ASP A 271 -0.75 0.82 15.37
N THR A 272 0.03 0.95 14.29
CA THR A 272 0.38 2.26 13.71
C THR A 272 0.09 2.32 12.22
N ALA A 273 0.80 1.53 11.41
CA ALA A 273 0.74 1.64 9.96
C ALA A 273 -0.65 1.26 9.40
N ALA A 274 -1.22 0.15 9.88
CA ALA A 274 -2.53 -0.36 9.49
C ALA A 274 -3.67 0.59 9.88
N LEU A 275 -3.57 1.26 11.04
CA LEU A 275 -4.53 2.31 11.44
C LEU A 275 -4.55 3.50 10.49
N ALA A 276 -3.42 3.79 9.82
CA ALA A 276 -3.31 4.83 8.80
C ALA A 276 -3.62 4.31 7.38
N GLY A 277 -4.15 3.08 7.24
CA GLY A 277 -4.49 2.49 5.94
C GLY A 277 -3.26 2.06 5.11
N SER A 278 -2.11 1.80 5.74
CA SER A 278 -0.92 1.30 5.05
C SER A 278 -1.10 -0.15 4.58
N VAL A 279 -0.43 -0.50 3.49
CA VAL A 279 -0.55 -1.79 2.79
C VAL A 279 0.72 -2.61 3.01
N LEU A 280 0.57 -3.84 3.49
CA LEU A 280 1.69 -4.77 3.68
C LEU A 280 1.72 -5.79 2.56
N VAL A 281 2.87 -5.94 1.92
CA VAL A 281 3.08 -6.90 0.84
C VAL A 281 4.31 -7.73 1.15
N TYR A 282 4.19 -9.05 1.04
CA TYR A 282 5.36 -9.93 1.02
C TYR A 282 5.68 -10.36 -0.40
N ASN A 283 6.94 -10.15 -0.81
CA ASN A 283 7.45 -10.46 -2.13
C ASN A 283 8.53 -11.54 -2.03
N THR A 284 8.09 -12.79 -2.05
CA THR A 284 8.88 -13.96 -1.65
C THR A 284 9.01 -14.98 -2.79
N GLY A 285 10.08 -15.77 -2.72
CA GLY A 285 10.23 -16.98 -3.54
C GLY A 285 9.30 -18.13 -3.12
N ARG A 286 8.74 -18.10 -1.91
CA ARG A 286 7.83 -19.13 -1.38
C ARG A 286 6.55 -19.22 -2.21
N SER A 287 5.98 -20.42 -2.30
CA SER A 287 4.60 -20.62 -2.78
C SER A 287 3.58 -20.20 -1.71
N LEU A 288 2.31 -20.03 -2.10
CA LEU A 288 1.23 -19.70 -1.17
C LEU A 288 1.15 -20.72 -0.02
N GLY A 289 1.25 -22.02 -0.32
CA GLY A 289 1.22 -23.07 0.71
C GLY A 289 2.37 -22.98 1.70
N GLN A 290 3.58 -22.67 1.21
CA GLN A 290 4.76 -22.48 2.07
C GLN A 290 4.64 -21.23 2.95
N PHE A 291 4.06 -20.14 2.43
CA PHE A 291 3.75 -18.96 3.23
C PHE A 291 2.73 -19.28 4.33
N THR A 292 1.61 -19.93 3.99
CA THR A 292 0.56 -20.27 4.97
C THR A 292 1.10 -21.17 6.08
N ALA A 293 1.97 -22.12 5.75
CA ALA A 293 2.65 -22.96 6.74
C ALA A 293 3.57 -22.15 7.66
N LEU A 294 4.40 -21.26 7.09
CA LEU A 294 5.28 -20.36 7.86
C LEU A 294 4.47 -19.43 8.77
N TRP A 295 3.38 -18.85 8.27
CA TRP A 295 2.54 -17.95 9.06
C TRP A 295 1.91 -18.68 10.25
N ALA A 296 1.44 -19.91 10.05
CA ALA A 296 0.96 -20.76 11.14
C ALA A 296 2.06 -21.13 12.14
N GLU A 297 3.27 -21.44 11.66
CA GLU A 297 4.44 -21.75 12.49
C GLU A 297 4.84 -20.58 13.39
N LYS A 298 4.85 -19.35 12.84
CA LYS A 298 5.21 -18.12 13.59
C LYS A 298 4.17 -17.72 14.65
N GLY A 299 3.05 -18.44 14.79
CA GLY A 299 2.20 -18.39 15.98
C GLY A 299 1.61 -17.01 16.32
N GLY A 300 1.39 -16.15 15.32
CA GLY A 300 0.90 -14.78 15.49
C GLY A 300 1.97 -13.68 15.54
N ALA A 301 3.26 -14.05 15.55
CA ALA A 301 4.35 -13.07 15.48
C ALA A 301 4.48 -12.40 14.11
N LEU A 302 4.15 -13.13 13.04
CA LEU A 302 4.22 -12.61 11.67
C LEU A 302 2.93 -11.86 11.31
N ALA A 303 3.08 -10.57 10.98
CA ALA A 303 1.96 -9.78 10.47
C ALA A 303 1.39 -10.41 9.20
N LEU A 304 0.07 -10.50 9.11
CA LEU A 304 -0.60 -11.00 7.93
C LEU A 304 -0.55 -9.91 6.83
N PRO A 305 -0.07 -10.19 5.61
CA PRO A 305 0.00 -9.16 4.58
C PRO A 305 -1.36 -8.96 3.92
N ASP A 306 -1.52 -7.84 3.24
CA ASP A 306 -2.66 -7.55 2.38
C ASP A 306 -2.50 -8.24 1.01
N VAL A 307 -1.24 -8.40 0.56
CA VAL A 307 -0.89 -9.01 -0.71
C VAL A 307 0.30 -9.95 -0.56
N LEU A 308 0.24 -11.10 -1.23
CA LEU A 308 1.37 -12.00 -1.42
C LEU A 308 1.79 -11.99 -2.88
N ILE A 309 3.03 -11.58 -3.13
CA ILE A 309 3.73 -11.82 -4.38
C ILE A 309 4.60 -13.06 -4.15
N THR A 310 4.35 -14.10 -4.95
CA THR A 310 4.97 -15.43 -4.79
C THR A 310 5.68 -15.85 -6.07
N ALA A 311 6.46 -16.92 -5.98
CA ALA A 311 7.14 -17.53 -7.13
C ALA A 311 7.93 -16.49 -7.95
N VAL A 312 8.68 -15.63 -7.25
CA VAL A 312 9.57 -14.61 -7.82
C VAL A 312 8.82 -13.61 -8.71
N GLY A 313 7.61 -13.22 -8.30
CA GLY A 313 6.81 -12.22 -9.00
C GLY A 313 5.88 -12.79 -10.08
N THR A 314 5.70 -14.10 -10.15
CA THR A 314 4.85 -14.73 -11.19
C THR A 314 3.42 -15.04 -10.75
N LYS A 315 3.13 -14.92 -9.45
CA LYS A 315 1.77 -15.00 -8.92
C LYS A 315 1.52 -13.93 -7.86
N ILE A 316 0.36 -13.30 -7.92
CA ILE A 316 -0.12 -12.30 -6.96
C ILE A 316 -1.41 -12.82 -6.34
N PHE A 317 -1.46 -12.80 -5.01
CA PHE A 317 -2.64 -13.18 -4.24
C PHE A 317 -3.05 -12.04 -3.33
N LEU A 318 -4.33 -11.66 -3.41
CA LEU A 318 -4.96 -10.69 -2.53
C LEU A 318 -5.58 -11.43 -1.34
N LEU A 319 -5.40 -10.89 -0.13
CA LEU A 319 -6.06 -11.43 1.05
C LEU A 319 -7.58 -11.30 0.91
N ASP A 320 -8.30 -12.42 1.06
CA ASP A 320 -9.76 -12.38 1.03
C ASP A 320 -10.30 -11.95 2.40
N THR A 321 -10.94 -10.78 2.42
CA THR A 321 -11.57 -10.21 3.62
C THR A 321 -12.97 -10.75 3.88
N GLN A 322 -13.52 -11.57 2.97
CA GLN A 322 -14.86 -12.15 3.04
C GLN A 322 -15.96 -11.11 3.33
N GLU A 323 -15.81 -9.91 2.78
CA GLU A 323 -16.68 -8.75 3.00
C GLU A 323 -16.75 -8.27 4.47
N LYS A 324 -15.94 -8.83 5.36
CA LYS A 324 -15.88 -8.50 6.80
C LYS A 324 -14.77 -7.51 7.14
N GLY A 325 -13.97 -7.11 6.16
CA GLY A 325 -12.84 -6.19 6.32
C GLY A 325 -11.55 -6.87 6.84
N ARG A 326 -10.44 -6.14 6.74
CA ARG A 326 -9.08 -6.62 7.06
C ARG A 326 -8.94 -7.14 8.50
N TRP A 327 -9.63 -6.52 9.45
CA TRP A 327 -9.57 -6.87 10.88
C TRP A 327 -10.09 -8.28 11.18
N ALA A 328 -10.97 -8.83 10.32
CA ALA A 328 -11.57 -10.16 10.50
C ALA A 328 -10.89 -11.25 9.65
N ALA A 329 -9.98 -10.88 8.76
CA ALA A 329 -9.33 -11.80 7.86
C ALA A 329 -8.29 -12.66 8.59
N GLY A 330 -8.48 -13.99 8.56
CA GLY A 330 -7.63 -14.95 9.26
C GLY A 330 -6.49 -15.55 8.42
N GLY A 331 -6.23 -15.02 7.21
CA GLY A 331 -5.12 -15.49 6.37
C GLY A 331 -5.32 -16.87 5.73
N SER A 332 -6.52 -17.44 5.81
CA SER A 332 -6.85 -18.78 5.31
C SER A 332 -7.37 -18.79 3.87
N VAL A 333 -7.81 -17.65 3.35
CA VAL A 333 -8.39 -17.54 2.00
C VAL A 333 -7.68 -16.42 1.24
N TRP A 334 -7.26 -16.75 0.03
CA TRP A 334 -6.47 -15.90 -0.85
C TRP A 334 -7.04 -15.96 -2.25
N LYS A 335 -7.16 -14.81 -2.91
CA LYS A 335 -7.67 -14.69 -4.28
C LYS A 335 -6.52 -14.39 -5.22
N GLU A 336 -6.26 -15.29 -6.17
CA GLU A 336 -5.27 -15.06 -7.23
C GLU A 336 -5.72 -13.91 -8.15
N ASP A 337 -4.80 -13.01 -8.48
CA ASP A 337 -5.03 -11.96 -9.47
C ASP A 337 -4.85 -12.51 -10.88
N LEU A 338 -5.98 -12.77 -11.54
CA LEU A 338 -6.01 -13.29 -12.91
C LEU A 338 -5.63 -12.24 -13.97
N GLN A 339 -5.75 -10.94 -13.68
CA GLN A 339 -5.31 -9.90 -14.60
C GLN A 339 -3.79 -9.85 -14.66
N TRP A 340 -3.12 -10.03 -13.52
CA TRP A 340 -1.67 -10.22 -13.49
C TRP A 340 -1.23 -11.45 -14.30
N ALA A 341 -1.89 -12.60 -14.09
CA ALA A 341 -1.59 -13.82 -14.86
C ALA A 341 -1.81 -13.64 -16.37
N GLN A 342 -2.84 -12.90 -16.77
CA GLN A 342 -3.07 -12.56 -18.18
C GLN A 342 -1.94 -11.69 -18.73
N ARG A 343 -1.52 -10.65 -18.00
CA ARG A 343 -0.39 -9.79 -18.39
C ARG A 343 0.90 -10.59 -18.57
N LEU A 344 1.18 -11.56 -17.69
CA LEU A 344 2.36 -12.43 -17.84
C LEU A 344 2.30 -13.34 -19.06
N SER A 345 1.09 -13.65 -19.55
CA SER A 345 0.89 -14.53 -20.72
C SER A 345 1.28 -13.86 -22.04
N GLU A 346 1.32 -12.52 -22.07
CA GLU A 346 1.70 -11.78 -23.27
C GLU A 346 3.18 -12.00 -23.60
N GLY A 347 3.44 -12.64 -24.75
CA GLY A 347 4.81 -12.94 -25.21
C GLY A 347 5.46 -14.14 -24.53
N TRP A 348 4.74 -14.84 -23.65
CA TRP A 348 5.22 -16.04 -22.97
C TRP A 348 4.81 -17.32 -23.69
N ASP A 349 5.77 -18.20 -23.97
CA ASP A 349 5.54 -19.54 -24.53
C ASP A 349 6.22 -20.59 -23.64
N LEU A 350 5.44 -21.15 -22.71
CA LEU A 350 5.92 -22.17 -21.77
C LEU A 350 6.52 -23.39 -22.49
N GLY A 351 5.99 -23.78 -23.66
CA GLY A 351 6.46 -24.91 -24.43
C GLY A 351 7.88 -24.69 -24.93
N ARG A 352 8.13 -23.53 -25.55
CA ARG A 352 9.48 -23.14 -26.01
C ARG A 352 10.44 -22.96 -24.86
N VAL A 353 10.01 -22.35 -23.76
CA VAL A 353 10.87 -22.15 -22.59
C VAL A 353 11.32 -23.48 -22.00
N ARG A 354 10.40 -24.45 -21.89
CA ARG A 354 10.72 -25.83 -21.49
C ARG A 354 11.73 -26.49 -22.42
N GLN A 355 11.56 -26.34 -23.74
CA GLN A 355 12.47 -26.91 -24.73
C GLN A 355 13.88 -26.35 -24.60
N VAL A 356 14.02 -25.03 -24.46
CA VAL A 356 15.33 -24.37 -24.27
C VAL A 356 16.00 -24.85 -22.99
N ALA A 357 15.29 -24.82 -21.86
CA ALA A 357 15.84 -25.24 -20.57
C ALA A 357 16.20 -26.74 -20.56
N GLN A 358 15.38 -27.60 -21.18
CA GLN A 358 15.70 -29.01 -21.36
C GLN A 358 17.00 -29.21 -22.16
N GLY A 359 17.16 -28.48 -23.27
CA GLY A 359 18.39 -28.55 -24.07
C GLY A 359 19.65 -28.08 -23.32
N VAL A 360 19.50 -27.14 -22.37
CA VAL A 360 20.61 -26.73 -21.49
C VAL A 360 20.98 -27.84 -20.51
N LEU A 361 19.99 -28.49 -19.88
CA LEU A 361 20.24 -29.62 -18.98
C LEU A 361 20.97 -30.77 -19.68
N GLU A 362 20.57 -31.09 -20.91
CA GLU A 362 21.20 -32.15 -21.71
C GLU A 362 22.65 -31.84 -22.05
N ARG A 363 22.99 -30.57 -22.30
CA ARG A 363 24.37 -30.14 -22.61
C ARG A 363 25.28 -30.07 -21.39
N LEU A 364 24.75 -29.67 -20.22
CA LEU A 364 25.52 -29.61 -18.98
C LEU A 364 25.87 -31.00 -18.43
N GLY A 365 25.07 -32.02 -18.77
CA GLY A 365 25.27 -33.40 -18.35
C GLY A 365 24.67 -33.71 -16.97
N GLU A 366 24.60 -35.00 -16.65
CA GLU A 366 24.01 -35.48 -15.40
C GLU A 366 24.77 -34.94 -14.17
N GLY A 367 24.02 -34.50 -13.15
CA GLY A 367 24.57 -34.01 -11.89
C GLY A 367 25.11 -32.57 -11.90
N ALA A 368 25.02 -31.85 -13.03
CA ALA A 368 25.35 -30.43 -13.11
C ALA A 368 24.14 -29.52 -12.90
N ALA A 369 22.95 -29.95 -13.34
CA ALA A 369 21.71 -29.21 -13.16
C ALA A 369 20.48 -30.14 -13.15
N ALA A 370 19.39 -29.71 -12.54
CA ALA A 370 18.14 -30.47 -12.49
C ALA A 370 16.90 -29.55 -12.52
N TRP A 371 15.77 -30.11 -12.91
CA TRP A 371 14.47 -29.43 -12.83
C TRP A 371 14.03 -29.26 -11.37
N LEU A 372 13.53 -28.07 -11.03
CA LEU A 372 12.80 -27.81 -9.80
C LEU A 372 11.31 -27.62 -10.08
N ASP A 373 10.98 -26.83 -11.10
CA ASP A 373 9.63 -26.71 -11.62
C ASP A 373 9.70 -26.58 -13.14
N ARG A 374 8.81 -27.30 -13.81
CA ARG A 374 8.65 -27.20 -15.26
C ARG A 374 7.56 -26.19 -15.62
N GLY A 375 7.05 -25.40 -14.69
CA GLY A 375 5.87 -24.54 -14.88
C GLY A 375 4.57 -25.33 -14.81
N THR A 376 4.56 -26.40 -14.01
CA THR A 376 3.34 -27.17 -13.71
C THR A 376 2.56 -26.48 -12.60
N GLU A 377 3.28 -26.01 -11.57
CA GLU A 377 2.70 -25.23 -10.48
C GLU A 377 2.59 -23.74 -10.86
N HIS A 378 3.56 -23.25 -11.65
CA HIS A 378 3.67 -21.84 -12.04
C HIS A 378 3.74 -21.68 -13.57
N PRO A 379 2.62 -21.50 -14.29
CA PRO A 379 2.60 -21.50 -15.76
C PRO A 379 3.51 -20.46 -16.44
N HIS A 380 3.88 -19.39 -15.74
CA HIS A 380 4.74 -18.29 -16.22
C HIS A 380 6.19 -18.35 -15.71
N ARG A 381 6.60 -19.51 -15.19
CA ARG A 381 7.93 -19.76 -14.63
C ARG A 381 8.38 -21.17 -14.93
N VAL A 382 9.68 -21.33 -15.19
CA VAL A 382 10.36 -22.62 -15.03
C VAL A 382 11.59 -22.42 -14.16
N ALA A 383 11.93 -23.42 -13.35
CA ALA A 383 12.98 -23.31 -12.35
C ALA A 383 13.95 -24.50 -12.44
N LEU A 384 15.25 -24.21 -12.36
CA LEU A 384 16.33 -25.18 -12.37
C LEU A 384 17.17 -25.04 -11.10
N SER A 385 17.71 -26.15 -10.58
CA SER A 385 18.87 -26.13 -9.71
C SER A 385 20.12 -26.34 -10.56
N VAL A 386 21.15 -25.53 -10.37
CA VAL A 386 22.40 -25.57 -11.14
C VAL A 386 23.58 -25.51 -10.18
N ARG A 387 24.58 -26.35 -10.39
CA ARG A 387 25.81 -26.35 -9.59
C ARG A 387 26.57 -25.04 -9.82
N GLY A 388 27.14 -24.47 -8.76
CA GLY A 388 27.69 -23.11 -8.77
C GLY A 388 28.79 -22.89 -9.81
N ASP A 389 29.64 -23.87 -10.03
CA ASP A 389 30.70 -23.89 -11.07
C ASP A 389 30.14 -23.94 -12.50
N CYS A 390 28.91 -24.40 -12.70
CA CYS A 390 28.24 -24.47 -13.99
C CYS A 390 27.30 -23.28 -14.25
N LEU A 391 27.05 -22.42 -13.26
CA LEU A 391 26.00 -21.39 -13.32
C LEU A 391 26.20 -20.44 -14.50
N ALA A 392 27.40 -19.87 -14.66
CA ALA A 392 27.67 -18.88 -15.71
C ALA A 392 27.39 -19.46 -17.10
N GLY A 393 27.91 -20.66 -17.37
CA GLY A 393 27.68 -21.36 -18.65
C GLY A 393 26.21 -21.75 -18.85
N ALA A 394 25.49 -22.12 -17.79
CA ALA A 394 24.05 -22.40 -17.89
C ALA A 394 23.25 -21.14 -18.27
N VAL A 395 23.53 -20.00 -17.64
CA VAL A 395 22.85 -18.72 -17.91
C VAL A 395 23.15 -18.23 -19.33
N GLU A 396 24.40 -18.31 -19.79
CA GLU A 396 24.76 -17.94 -21.18
C GLU A 396 24.01 -18.80 -22.20
N GLN A 397 23.97 -20.12 -22.00
CA GLN A 397 23.26 -21.03 -22.90
C GLN A 397 21.75 -20.82 -22.88
N LEU A 398 21.16 -20.51 -21.73
CA LEU A 398 19.74 -20.14 -21.62
C LEU A 398 19.45 -18.87 -22.42
N ARG A 399 20.26 -17.81 -22.24
CA ARG A 399 20.12 -16.54 -22.99
C ARG A 399 20.18 -16.77 -24.50
N ALA A 400 21.22 -17.46 -24.97
CA ALA A 400 21.38 -17.77 -26.39
C ALA A 400 20.22 -18.64 -26.94
N GLY A 401 19.75 -19.60 -26.13
CA GLY A 401 18.62 -20.46 -26.49
C GLY A 401 17.30 -19.70 -26.60
N PHE A 402 17.02 -18.79 -25.68
CA PHE A 402 15.80 -17.96 -25.73
C PHE A 402 15.82 -16.96 -26.88
N GLU A 403 16.98 -16.36 -27.17
CA GLU A 403 17.18 -15.50 -28.34
C GLU A 403 16.91 -16.27 -29.64
N ALA A 404 17.50 -17.46 -29.80
CA ALA A 404 17.28 -18.31 -30.97
C ALA A 404 15.82 -18.78 -31.12
N ALA A 405 15.11 -18.97 -30.00
CA ALA A 405 13.70 -19.34 -29.98
C ALA A 405 12.74 -18.14 -30.16
N ASN A 406 13.28 -16.91 -30.22
CA ASN A 406 12.54 -15.65 -30.24
C ASN A 406 11.51 -15.56 -29.09
N VAL A 407 11.94 -15.89 -27.88
CA VAL A 407 11.12 -15.78 -26.65
C VAL A 407 11.84 -14.84 -25.69
N GLN A 408 11.13 -13.83 -25.19
CA GLN A 408 11.67 -12.93 -24.19
C GLN A 408 11.43 -13.50 -22.79
N VAL A 409 12.52 -13.73 -22.07
CA VAL A 409 12.52 -14.35 -20.74
C VAL A 409 13.45 -13.55 -19.83
N ARG A 410 13.03 -13.38 -18.58
CA ARG A 410 13.91 -12.89 -17.52
C ARG A 410 14.51 -14.09 -16.79
N ILE A 411 15.84 -14.10 -16.66
CA ILE A 411 16.57 -15.12 -15.91
C ILE A 411 16.97 -14.51 -14.57
N ILE A 412 16.51 -15.10 -13.48
CA ILE A 412 16.77 -14.69 -12.11
C ILE A 412 17.56 -15.79 -11.42
N THR A 413 18.68 -15.44 -10.80
CA THR A 413 19.53 -16.40 -10.08
C THR A 413 19.49 -16.12 -8.59
N SER A 414 19.31 -17.15 -7.77
CA SER A 414 19.28 -17.02 -6.31
C SER A 414 19.95 -18.20 -5.59
N GLY A 415 20.10 -18.08 -4.26
CA GLY A 415 20.69 -19.10 -3.39
C GLY A 415 22.18 -18.87 -3.08
N THR A 416 22.66 -19.54 -2.05
CA THR A 416 24.04 -19.49 -1.55
C THR A 416 24.66 -20.90 -1.50
N GLY A 417 25.98 -21.01 -1.36
CA GLY A 417 26.68 -22.31 -1.32
C GLY A 417 26.99 -22.93 -2.69
N GLY A 418 27.01 -24.26 -2.78
CA GLY A 418 27.46 -25.02 -3.97
C GLY A 418 26.43 -25.21 -5.07
N TRP A 419 25.15 -24.90 -4.80
CA TRP A 419 24.05 -24.96 -5.77
C TRP A 419 23.33 -23.61 -5.83
N ARG A 420 22.70 -23.34 -6.97
CA ARG A 420 22.00 -22.09 -7.29
C ARG A 420 20.67 -22.40 -7.93
N TYR A 421 19.69 -21.54 -7.68
CA TYR A 421 18.39 -21.61 -8.33
C TYR A 421 18.39 -20.66 -9.53
N VAL A 422 17.91 -21.15 -10.67
CA VAL A 422 17.79 -20.39 -11.92
C VAL A 422 16.33 -20.40 -12.35
N ASP A 423 15.69 -19.26 -12.18
CA ASP A 423 14.30 -19.01 -12.53
C ASP A 423 14.22 -18.32 -13.89
N CYS A 424 13.54 -18.95 -14.83
CA CYS A 424 13.21 -18.37 -16.12
C CYS A 424 11.73 -17.98 -16.09
N VAL A 425 11.44 -16.68 -16.10
CA VAL A 425 10.09 -16.14 -15.97
C VAL A 425 9.72 -15.28 -17.17
N SER A 426 8.42 -15.05 -17.37
CA SER A 426 7.94 -14.07 -18.35
C SER A 426 8.69 -12.74 -18.21
N ILE A 427 9.04 -12.10 -19.33
CA ILE A 427 9.77 -10.81 -19.31
C ILE A 427 8.99 -9.71 -18.58
N ARG A 428 7.66 -9.85 -18.53
CA ARG A 428 6.74 -8.95 -17.81
C ARG A 428 6.62 -9.28 -16.32
N GLY A 429 7.23 -10.37 -15.86
CA GLY A 429 7.26 -10.81 -14.48
C GLY A 429 8.61 -10.56 -13.81
N GLY A 430 8.62 -10.75 -12.50
CA GLY A 430 9.75 -10.44 -11.64
C GLY A 430 9.29 -9.71 -10.39
N LYS A 431 10.16 -9.65 -9.38
CA LYS A 431 9.85 -8.99 -8.10
C LYS A 431 9.50 -7.51 -8.29
N LEU A 432 10.20 -6.79 -9.17
CA LEU A 432 9.96 -5.36 -9.43
C LEU A 432 8.65 -5.12 -10.18
N GLU A 433 8.41 -5.87 -11.25
CA GLU A 433 7.22 -5.68 -12.09
C GLU A 433 5.94 -6.00 -11.30
N ALA A 434 5.99 -7.05 -10.47
CA ALA A 434 4.89 -7.37 -9.57
C ALA A 434 4.70 -6.31 -8.48
N LEU A 435 5.79 -5.79 -7.91
CA LEU A 435 5.75 -4.69 -6.94
C LEU A 435 5.06 -3.46 -7.54
N GLU A 436 5.49 -3.00 -8.72
CA GLU A 436 4.91 -1.83 -9.39
C GLU A 436 3.44 -2.05 -9.75
N TYR A 437 3.08 -3.25 -10.20
CA TYR A 437 1.69 -3.60 -10.47
C TYR A 437 0.82 -3.47 -9.21
N VAL A 438 1.27 -4.02 -8.07
CA VAL A 438 0.54 -3.91 -6.80
C VAL A 438 0.50 -2.48 -6.29
N ARG A 439 1.59 -1.72 -6.45
CA ARG A 439 1.61 -0.29 -6.08
C ARG A 439 0.52 0.49 -6.80
N MET A 440 0.40 0.28 -8.11
CA MET A 440 -0.65 0.91 -8.93
C MET A 440 -2.05 0.43 -8.54
N LEU A 441 -2.22 -0.87 -8.26
CA LEU A 441 -3.48 -1.45 -7.80
C LEU A 441 -4.00 -0.79 -6.52
N PHE A 442 -3.10 -0.41 -5.61
CA PHE A 442 -3.44 0.29 -4.36
C PHE A 442 -3.31 1.82 -4.46
N SER A 443 -2.98 2.35 -5.65
CA SER A 443 -2.81 3.79 -5.90
C SER A 443 -1.82 4.46 -4.95
N VAL A 444 -0.73 3.77 -4.62
CA VAL A 444 0.29 4.28 -3.70
C VAL A 444 1.35 5.06 -4.48
N PRO A 445 1.61 6.34 -4.14
CA PRO A 445 2.68 7.10 -4.75
C PRO A 445 4.04 6.43 -4.55
N ARG A 446 4.91 6.53 -5.55
CA ARG A 446 6.23 5.88 -5.57
C ARG A 446 7.07 6.22 -4.33
N GLU A 447 7.06 7.47 -3.89
CA GLU A 447 7.77 7.95 -2.70
C GLU A 447 7.24 7.36 -1.37
N ARG A 448 6.11 6.66 -1.40
CA ARG A 448 5.50 5.97 -0.26
C ARG A 448 5.45 4.45 -0.42
N CYS A 449 5.97 3.92 -1.51
CA CYS A 449 6.17 2.49 -1.70
C CYS A 449 7.61 2.15 -1.33
N VAL A 450 7.82 1.26 -0.36
CA VAL A 450 9.16 0.93 0.16
C VAL A 450 9.44 -0.53 -0.09
N ALA A 451 10.54 -0.84 -0.78
CA ALA A 451 11.02 -2.21 -0.93
C ALA A 451 12.00 -2.56 0.21
N ALA A 452 11.98 -3.79 0.73
CA ALA A 452 12.93 -4.26 1.74
C ALA A 452 13.46 -5.66 1.40
N GLY A 453 14.78 -5.88 1.50
CA GLY A 453 15.41 -7.16 1.18
C GLY A 453 16.77 -7.36 1.83
N ASP A 454 17.28 -8.59 1.78
CA ASP A 454 18.57 -9.00 2.36
C ASP A 454 19.50 -9.69 1.35
N SER A 455 18.99 -10.14 0.18
CA SER A 455 19.79 -10.98 -0.70
C SER A 455 19.81 -10.52 -2.17
N GLY A 456 20.65 -11.18 -2.98
CA GLY A 456 20.80 -10.83 -4.40
C GLY A 456 19.53 -11.02 -5.23
N ASN A 457 18.57 -11.85 -4.79
CA ASN A 457 17.29 -12.01 -5.49
C ASN A 457 16.36 -10.78 -5.31
N ASP A 458 16.69 -9.89 -4.37
CA ASP A 458 15.93 -8.68 -4.06
C ASP A 458 16.43 -7.47 -4.86
N ILE A 459 17.63 -7.55 -5.44
CA ILE A 459 18.25 -6.47 -6.21
C ILE A 459 17.27 -5.85 -7.20
N LEU A 460 16.54 -6.67 -7.97
CA LEU A 460 15.58 -6.17 -8.94
C LEU A 460 14.50 -5.26 -8.32
N MET A 461 13.95 -5.59 -7.14
CA MET A 461 12.96 -4.71 -6.52
C MET A 461 13.59 -3.52 -5.80
N LEU A 462 14.83 -3.64 -5.33
CA LEU A 462 15.57 -2.59 -4.62
C LEU A 462 16.20 -1.56 -5.59
N GLU A 463 16.53 -1.94 -6.82
CA GLU A 463 17.05 -1.05 -7.86
C GLU A 463 15.96 -0.21 -8.54
N GLY A 464 14.70 -0.59 -8.36
CA GLY A 464 13.56 0.19 -8.86
C GLY A 464 13.52 1.61 -8.29
N ALA A 465 12.71 2.48 -8.87
CA ALA A 465 12.67 3.91 -8.50
C ALA A 465 12.03 4.19 -7.11
N ASN A 466 11.56 3.16 -6.41
CA ASN A 466 11.00 3.27 -5.05
C ASN A 466 12.12 3.46 -4.00
N PRO A 467 11.82 4.11 -2.86
CA PRO A 467 12.63 3.96 -1.65
C PRO A 467 12.88 2.48 -1.31
N ALA A 468 14.09 2.19 -0.83
CA ALA A 468 14.53 0.83 -0.57
C ALA A 468 15.27 0.70 0.75
N ILE A 469 15.10 -0.45 1.42
CA ILE A 469 15.74 -0.81 2.68
C ILE A 469 16.56 -2.08 2.44
N VAL A 470 17.85 -1.99 2.70
CA VAL A 470 18.76 -3.14 2.82
C VAL A 470 18.96 -3.40 4.31
N VAL A 471 18.50 -4.55 4.80
CA VAL A 471 18.59 -4.86 6.23
C VAL A 471 20.03 -5.19 6.67
N GLY A 472 20.37 -4.97 7.94
CA GLY A 472 21.75 -5.05 8.43
C GLY A 472 22.41 -6.42 8.34
N ASN A 473 21.64 -7.49 8.13
CA ASN A 473 22.14 -8.84 7.88
C ASN A 473 22.20 -9.20 6.38
N ALA A 474 22.22 -8.20 5.49
CA ALA A 474 22.28 -8.41 4.05
C ALA A 474 23.48 -9.28 3.63
N GLN A 475 23.24 -10.14 2.65
CA GLN A 475 24.21 -11.08 2.12
C GLN A 475 25.27 -10.35 1.26
N PRO A 476 26.49 -10.91 1.13
CA PRO A 476 27.60 -10.23 0.44
C PRO A 476 27.26 -9.72 -0.96
N LEU A 477 26.52 -10.50 -1.75
CA LEU A 477 26.13 -10.10 -3.10
C LEU A 477 25.27 -8.82 -3.13
N LEU A 478 24.38 -8.64 -2.17
CA LEU A 478 23.54 -7.43 -2.08
C LEU A 478 24.36 -6.24 -1.57
N VAL A 479 25.27 -6.48 -0.61
CA VAL A 479 26.19 -5.45 -0.11
C VAL A 479 27.12 -4.96 -1.22
N ASP A 480 27.67 -5.86 -2.03
CA ASP A 480 28.51 -5.53 -3.18
C ASP A 480 27.74 -4.71 -4.23
N TRP A 481 26.48 -5.08 -4.51
CA TRP A 481 25.60 -4.30 -5.38
C TRP A 481 25.36 -2.89 -4.82
N LEU A 482 25.09 -2.77 -3.52
CA LEU A 482 24.84 -1.50 -2.83
C LEU A 482 26.05 -0.57 -2.91
N ALA A 483 27.26 -1.10 -2.75
CA ALA A 483 28.50 -0.34 -2.84
C ALA A 483 28.70 0.29 -4.24
N GLY A 484 28.08 -0.27 -5.28
CA GLY A 484 28.07 0.25 -6.63
C GLY A 484 26.95 1.26 -6.93
N GLN A 485 26.00 1.47 -6.02
CA GLN A 485 24.89 2.42 -6.22
C GLN A 485 25.31 3.86 -5.89
N GLU A 486 24.63 4.82 -6.53
CA GLU A 486 24.70 6.21 -6.11
C GLU A 486 24.25 6.33 -4.64
N GLN A 487 25.04 7.03 -3.83
CA GLN A 487 24.76 7.25 -2.41
C GLN A 487 23.72 8.36 -2.26
N ASP A 488 22.51 8.12 -2.75
CA ASP A 488 21.36 8.98 -2.58
C ASP A 488 20.57 8.62 -1.31
N ALA A 489 19.49 9.37 -1.04
CA ALA A 489 18.62 9.10 0.11
C ALA A 489 17.54 8.02 -0.18
N ARG A 490 17.56 7.39 -1.37
CA ARG A 490 16.54 6.42 -1.79
C ARG A 490 16.79 5.05 -1.17
N VAL A 491 18.05 4.58 -1.19
CA VAL A 491 18.43 3.26 -0.66
C VAL A 491 19.10 3.41 0.70
N VAL A 492 18.51 2.80 1.73
CA VAL A 492 19.01 2.87 3.09
C VAL A 492 19.53 1.51 3.52
N LEU A 493 20.80 1.45 3.91
CA LEU A 493 21.34 0.33 4.69
C LEU A 493 21.08 0.58 6.17
N THR A 494 20.55 -0.42 6.87
CA THR A 494 20.20 -0.33 8.30
C THR A 494 21.24 -1.01 9.16
N ASP A 495 21.39 -0.55 10.40
CA ASP A 495 22.27 -1.19 11.37
C ASP A 495 21.61 -2.43 11.98
N ALA A 496 20.31 -2.36 12.24
CA ALA A 496 19.52 -3.50 12.70
C ALA A 496 19.27 -4.52 11.58
N ALA A 497 19.22 -5.79 11.99
CA ALA A 497 18.93 -6.93 11.12
C ALA A 497 17.42 -7.20 11.02
N MET A 498 17.03 -7.89 9.95
CA MET A 498 15.70 -8.46 9.74
C MET A 498 14.58 -7.42 9.97
N ALA A 499 13.49 -7.82 10.63
CA ALA A 499 12.31 -6.98 10.86
C ALA A 499 12.60 -5.69 11.66
N ASP A 500 13.58 -5.70 12.56
CA ASP A 500 14.01 -4.47 13.23
C ASP A 500 14.73 -3.53 12.26
N GLY A 501 15.50 -4.08 11.32
CA GLY A 501 16.07 -3.33 10.19
C GLY A 501 14.98 -2.64 9.37
N ILE A 502 13.87 -3.32 9.08
CA ILE A 502 12.74 -2.70 8.38
C ILE A 502 12.19 -1.50 9.17
N LEU A 503 11.98 -1.63 10.48
CA LEU A 503 11.50 -0.54 11.34
C LEU A 503 12.45 0.66 11.33
N GLU A 504 13.76 0.39 11.45
CA GLU A 504 14.80 1.40 11.37
C GLU A 504 14.83 2.11 10.01
N GLY A 505 14.75 1.34 8.92
CA GLY A 505 14.72 1.86 7.56
C GLY A 505 13.50 2.75 7.30
N LEU A 506 12.31 2.32 7.76
CA LEU A 506 11.11 3.16 7.72
C LEU A 506 11.31 4.48 8.48
N ALA A 507 11.98 4.45 9.64
CA ALA A 507 12.25 5.66 10.41
C ALA A 507 13.23 6.60 9.69
N ARG A 508 14.31 6.07 9.12
CA ARG A 508 15.29 6.83 8.32
C ARG A 508 14.67 7.48 7.09
N LEU A 509 13.69 6.82 6.47
CA LEU A 509 12.93 7.34 5.33
C LEU A 509 11.81 8.33 5.71
N GLY A 510 11.57 8.58 7.00
CA GLY A 510 10.45 9.42 7.47
C GLY A 510 9.07 8.74 7.31
N LEU A 511 9.05 7.41 7.20
CA LEU A 511 7.89 6.55 6.96
C LEU A 511 7.52 5.67 8.18
N TYR A 512 8.11 5.92 9.35
CA TYR A 512 7.73 5.37 10.67
C TYR A 512 6.64 6.12 11.44
#